data_AF-X0X451-F1
#
_entry.id   AF-X0X451-F1
#
_cell.length_a   1.000
_cell.length_b   1.000
_cell.length_c   1.000
_cell.angle_alpha   90.00
_cell.angle_beta   90.00
_cell.angle_gamma   90.00
#
_symmetry.space_group_name_H-M   'P 1'
#
loop_
_entity.id
_entity.type
_entity.pdbx_description
1 polymer ?
#
loop_
_entity_poly.entity_id
_entity_poly.type
_entity_poly.pdbx_seq_one_letter_code
_entity_poly.pdbx_strand_id
1 'polypeptide(L)'
;QQCPEMVIVDEVHTCSKPTGSQKVQQQRHQLIHDISQKPNQHLILLTATPHSGKQEQFNSILGLIDKKYLYLDLPDSSQTERKELAMYYVQRRRKDVERWMGEDTPFPDRDAGEYPYELSQKHEIFYNKMINFAFGLTRTESRHRGIQRMRYWTALALLRGVMSSPAAGIKMLENRMERAEETFSDGSGYEEMESNPLLDEDFRVQDYLDTNITSLTNWTTNETRKLKELANELRELQNIKSDSKISLTLE
;
A
#
# COMPACT_ATOMS: atom_id res chain seq x y z
N GLN A 1 -20.45 -8.68 23.26
CA GLN A 1 -20.48 -8.68 24.73
C GLN A 1 -19.28 -9.42 25.38
N GLN A 2 -18.18 -9.68 24.67
CA GLN A 2 -16.95 -10.26 25.25
C GLN A 2 -15.71 -9.54 24.70
N CYS A 3 -15.55 -8.27 25.03
CA CYS A 3 -14.30 -7.56 24.75
C CYS A 3 -13.49 -7.56 26.05
N PRO A 4 -12.21 -8.00 26.01
CA PRO A 4 -11.36 -7.98 27.19
C PRO A 4 -11.21 -6.56 27.76
N GLU A 5 -10.97 -6.46 29.07
CA GLU A 5 -10.73 -5.17 29.76
C GLU A 5 -9.50 -4.44 29.22
N MET A 6 -8.51 -5.17 28.71
CA MET A 6 -7.33 -4.65 28.05
C MET A 6 -7.23 -5.14 26.62
N VAL A 7 -7.09 -4.21 25.68
CA VAL A 7 -6.88 -4.49 24.26
C VAL A 7 -5.55 -3.89 23.83
N ILE A 8 -4.73 -4.70 23.16
CA ILE A 8 -3.49 -4.27 22.53
C ILE A 8 -3.72 -4.33 21.03
N VAL A 9 -3.47 -3.21 20.34
CA VAL A 9 -3.56 -3.10 18.89
C VAL A 9 -2.17 -2.90 18.34
N ASP A 10 -1.63 -3.95 17.72
CA ASP A 10 -0.39 -3.85 16.96
C ASP A 10 -0.66 -3.28 15.55
N GLU A 11 0.33 -2.56 15.02
CA GLU A 11 0.22 -1.80 13.77
C GLU A 11 -1.05 -0.94 13.68
N VAL A 12 -1.32 -0.15 14.73
CA VAL A 12 -2.52 0.70 14.85
C VAL A 12 -2.68 1.69 13.68
N HIS A 13 -1.60 1.97 12.94
CA HIS A 13 -1.67 2.83 11.75
C HIS A 13 -2.64 2.29 10.69
N THR A 14 -2.87 0.97 10.66
CA THR A 14 -3.87 0.32 9.79
C THR A 14 -5.33 0.58 10.22
N CYS A 15 -5.53 1.11 11.43
CA CYS A 15 -6.82 1.54 11.98
C CYS A 15 -7.02 3.07 11.91
N SER A 16 -6.11 3.82 11.27
CA SER A 16 -6.30 5.25 11.04
C SER A 16 -7.49 5.51 10.09
N LYS A 17 -8.13 6.67 10.22
CA LYS A 17 -9.21 7.12 9.34
C LYS A 17 -8.69 8.17 8.36
N PRO A 18 -8.47 7.83 7.08
CA PRO A 18 -8.12 8.82 6.06
C PRO A 18 -9.36 9.61 5.59
N THR A 19 -9.15 10.86 5.18
CA THR A 19 -10.11 11.63 4.39
C THR A 19 -10.41 10.87 3.09
N GLY A 20 -11.68 10.55 2.80
CA GLY A 20 -12.11 9.77 1.62
C GLY A 20 -12.12 8.24 1.79
N SER A 21 -12.07 7.71 3.03
CA SER A 21 -11.75 6.30 3.36
C SER A 21 -12.49 5.16 2.62
N GLN A 22 -11.75 4.05 2.43
CA GLN A 22 -12.17 2.72 1.95
C GLN A 22 -13.01 1.94 3.00
N LYS A 23 -13.97 1.10 2.56
CA LYS A 23 -14.84 0.27 3.43
C LYS A 23 -14.10 -0.62 4.46
N VAL A 24 -12.90 -1.16 4.16
CA VAL A 24 -12.18 -2.08 5.07
C VAL A 24 -11.40 -1.34 6.17
N GLN A 25 -10.71 -0.25 5.82
CA GLN A 25 -10.05 0.61 6.82
C GLN A 25 -11.09 1.27 7.71
N GLN A 26 -12.27 1.60 7.15
CA GLN A 26 -13.44 2.00 7.93
C GLN A 26 -13.84 0.93 8.94
N GLN A 27 -13.87 -0.37 8.60
CA GLN A 27 -14.23 -1.43 9.56
C GLN A 27 -13.22 -1.60 10.69
N ARG A 28 -11.91 -1.60 10.40
CA ARG A 28 -10.88 -1.69 11.46
C ARG A 28 -10.91 -0.48 12.37
N HIS A 29 -11.00 0.72 11.79
CA HIS A 29 -11.15 1.94 12.56
C HIS A 29 -12.42 1.89 13.42
N GLN A 30 -13.56 1.54 12.82
CA GLN A 30 -14.86 1.47 13.50
C GLN A 30 -14.82 0.49 14.67
N LEU A 31 -14.25 -0.70 14.48
CA LEU A 31 -14.11 -1.69 15.55
C LEU A 31 -13.30 -1.15 16.73
N ILE A 32 -12.12 -0.58 16.46
CA ILE A 32 -11.26 -0.06 17.54
C ILE A 32 -11.88 1.19 18.17
N HIS A 33 -12.53 2.04 17.38
CA HIS A 33 -13.31 3.18 17.86
C HIS A 33 -14.41 2.73 18.83
N ASP A 34 -15.22 1.73 18.46
CA ASP A 34 -16.31 1.25 19.29
C ASP A 34 -15.81 0.52 20.55
N ILE A 35 -14.63 -0.08 20.49
CA ILE A 35 -13.91 -0.59 21.66
C ILE A 35 -13.46 0.57 22.56
N SER A 36 -12.86 1.62 22.00
CA SER A 36 -12.36 2.76 22.79
C SER A 36 -13.46 3.58 23.45
N GLN A 37 -14.71 3.47 22.99
CA GLN A 37 -15.87 4.09 23.65
C GLN A 37 -16.35 3.36 24.90
N LYS A 38 -15.85 2.16 25.19
CA LYS A 38 -16.30 1.39 26.37
C LYS A 38 -15.75 2.01 27.65
N PRO A 39 -16.58 2.19 28.70
CA PRO A 39 -16.10 2.66 29.98
C PRO A 39 -15.09 1.67 30.58
N ASN A 40 -14.02 2.20 31.20
CA ASN A 40 -12.93 1.43 31.80
C ASN A 40 -12.16 0.50 30.84
N GLN A 41 -12.22 0.75 29.53
CA GLN A 41 -11.42 0.01 28.56
C GLN A 41 -9.96 0.48 28.61
N HIS A 42 -9.03 -0.44 28.83
CA HIS A 42 -7.61 -0.19 28.65
C HIS A 42 -7.23 -0.47 27.19
N LEU A 43 -6.54 0.47 26.57
CA LEU A 43 -6.11 0.39 25.17
C LEU A 43 -4.61 0.71 25.07
N ILE A 44 -3.84 -0.21 24.49
CA ILE A 44 -2.43 0.00 24.17
C ILE A 44 -2.28 -0.06 22.66
N LEU A 45 -1.78 1.03 22.08
CA LEU A 45 -1.66 1.19 20.64
C LEU A 45 -0.17 1.15 20.26
N LEU A 46 0.22 0.19 19.42
CA LEU A 46 1.60 -0.02 19.00
C LEU A 46 1.71 0.23 17.50
N THR A 47 2.75 0.95 17.09
CA THR A 47 3.09 1.16 15.68
C THR A 47 4.50 1.71 15.57
N ALA A 48 5.25 1.25 14.57
CA ALA A 48 6.53 1.87 14.20
C ALA A 48 6.32 3.14 13.35
N THR A 49 5.21 3.21 12.60
CA THR A 49 4.91 4.25 11.63
C THR A 49 3.51 4.81 11.88
N PRO A 50 3.36 5.87 12.70
CA PRO A 50 2.05 6.28 13.20
C PRO A 50 1.10 6.84 12.14
N HIS A 51 1.60 7.30 10.98
CA HIS A 51 0.77 7.80 9.88
C HIS A 51 1.56 7.86 8.57
N SER A 52 0.88 8.02 7.42
CA SER A 52 1.51 8.18 6.11
C SER A 52 1.94 9.63 5.79
N GLY A 53 2.29 10.42 6.81
CA GLY A 53 2.57 11.86 6.64
C GLY A 53 1.34 12.78 6.67
N LYS A 54 0.11 12.24 6.78
CA LYS A 54 -1.13 13.03 6.89
C LYS A 54 -1.53 13.27 8.35
N GLN A 55 -1.81 14.51 8.72
CA GLN A 55 -2.14 14.90 10.09
C GLN A 55 -3.46 14.26 10.55
N GLU A 56 -4.47 14.18 9.68
CA GLU A 56 -5.79 13.66 10.01
C GLU A 56 -5.74 12.17 10.37
N GLN A 57 -4.88 11.41 9.71
CA GLN A 57 -4.67 10.00 10.03
C GLN A 57 -4.06 9.85 11.42
N PHE A 58 -3.06 10.67 11.74
CA PHE A 58 -2.44 10.64 13.07
C PHE A 58 -3.44 11.04 14.15
N ASN A 59 -4.16 12.15 13.95
CA ASN A 59 -5.20 12.63 14.85
C ASN A 59 -6.32 11.60 15.05
N SER A 60 -6.67 10.83 14.01
CA SER A 60 -7.68 9.78 14.14
C SER A 60 -7.26 8.65 15.09
N ILE A 61 -5.95 8.37 15.19
CA ILE A 61 -5.40 7.39 16.14
C ILE A 61 -5.35 8.01 17.54
N LEU A 62 -4.88 9.25 17.67
CA LEU A 62 -4.88 9.96 18.96
C LEU A 62 -6.30 10.13 19.53
N GLY A 63 -7.29 10.32 18.64
CA GLY A 63 -8.71 10.37 18.97
C GLY A 63 -9.26 9.06 19.55
N LEU A 64 -8.60 7.92 19.32
CA LEU A 64 -8.94 6.65 19.98
C LEU A 64 -8.53 6.65 21.46
N ILE A 65 -7.53 7.44 21.84
CA ILE A 65 -7.09 7.62 23.23
C ILE A 65 -7.98 8.65 23.93
N ASP A 66 -8.13 9.83 23.32
CA ASP A 66 -9.00 10.90 23.83
C ASP A 66 -9.52 11.73 22.65
N LYS A 67 -10.85 11.91 22.60
CA LYS A 67 -11.55 12.63 21.52
C LYS A 67 -11.05 14.05 21.33
N LYS A 68 -10.51 14.71 22.36
CA LYS A 68 -10.00 16.09 22.23
C LYS A 68 -8.82 16.17 21.25
N TYR A 69 -8.08 15.08 21.06
CA TYR A 69 -6.94 15.03 20.14
C TYR A 69 -7.33 14.86 18.67
N LEU A 70 -8.60 14.59 18.36
CA LEU A 70 -9.09 14.43 16.98
C LEU A 70 -8.87 15.70 16.14
N TYR A 71 -8.92 16.87 16.77
CA TYR A 71 -8.78 18.18 16.13
C TYR A 71 -7.54 18.94 16.62
N LEU A 72 -6.63 18.27 17.33
CA LEU A 72 -5.40 18.90 17.79
C LEU A 72 -4.49 19.19 16.59
N ASP A 73 -4.17 20.46 16.39
CA ASP A 73 -3.15 20.88 15.45
C ASP A 73 -1.79 20.87 16.15
N LEU A 74 -1.02 19.79 15.97
CA LEU A 74 0.26 19.61 16.67
C LEU A 74 1.31 20.69 16.33
N PRO A 75 1.53 21.05 15.06
CA PRO A 75 2.37 22.19 14.68
C PRO A 75 2.10 23.46 15.48
N ASP A 76 0.84 23.83 15.64
CA ASP A 76 0.41 25.09 16.29
C ASP A 76 0.00 24.93 17.77
N SER A 77 0.06 23.70 18.29
CA SER A 77 -0.29 23.41 19.69
C SER A 77 0.63 24.08 20.71
N SER A 78 0.02 24.49 21.82
CA SER A 78 0.72 25.04 22.98
C SER A 78 1.61 24.01 23.68
N GLN A 79 2.58 24.48 24.47
CA GLN A 79 3.43 23.60 25.26
C GLN A 79 2.63 22.76 26.27
N THR A 80 1.52 23.29 26.78
CA THR A 80 0.64 22.58 27.72
C THR A 80 -0.06 21.41 27.04
N GLU A 81 -0.63 21.61 25.85
CA GLU A 81 -1.28 20.54 25.07
C GLU A 81 -0.28 19.45 24.68
N ARG A 82 0.94 19.84 24.28
CA ARG A 82 2.00 18.88 23.98
C ARG A 82 2.42 18.05 25.19
N LYS A 83 2.53 18.68 26.37
CA LYS A 83 2.83 17.96 27.62
C LYS A 83 1.71 17.01 28.00
N GLU A 84 0.46 17.41 27.82
CA GLU A 84 -0.69 16.56 28.10
C GLU A 84 -0.70 15.33 27.17
N LEU A 85 -0.50 15.53 25.86
CA LEU A 85 -0.41 14.43 24.90
C LEU A 85 0.78 13.50 25.20
N ALA A 86 1.93 14.05 25.62
CA ALA A 86 3.13 13.28 25.93
C ALA A 86 2.92 12.26 27.07
N MET A 87 1.90 12.43 27.91
CA MET A 87 1.54 11.44 28.93
C MET A 87 1.01 10.13 28.34
N TYR A 88 0.49 10.17 27.10
CA TYR A 88 -0.09 9.03 26.39
C TYR A 88 0.79 8.50 25.26
N TYR A 89 1.86 9.22 24.91
CA TYR A 89 2.66 8.94 23.74
C TYR A 89 4.12 8.66 24.11
N VAL A 90 4.54 7.40 23.92
CA VAL A 90 5.92 6.96 24.18
C VAL A 90 6.63 6.70 22.86
N GLN A 91 7.58 7.57 22.50
CA GLN A 91 8.43 7.39 21.33
C GLN A 91 9.89 7.23 21.77
N ARG A 92 10.52 6.16 21.29
CA ARG A 92 11.96 5.92 21.45
C ARG A 92 12.56 5.71 20.07
N ARG A 93 13.56 6.51 19.72
CA ARG A 93 14.33 6.32 18.48
C ARG A 93 15.55 5.48 18.79
N ARG A 94 16.14 4.88 17.75
CA ARG A 94 17.40 4.11 17.85
C ARG A 94 18.48 4.86 18.64
N LYS A 95 18.70 6.14 18.32
CA LYS A 95 19.64 7.04 19.03
C LYS A 95 19.33 7.22 20.52
N ASP A 96 18.06 7.12 20.91
CA ASP A 96 17.65 7.27 22.32
C ASP A 96 17.90 5.98 23.13
N VAL A 97 18.16 4.84 22.47
CA VAL A 97 18.33 3.52 23.10
C VAL A 97 19.67 2.84 22.76
N GLU A 98 20.58 3.52 22.04
CA GLU A 98 21.96 3.04 21.80
C GLU A 98 22.72 2.74 23.10
N ARG A 99 22.44 3.48 24.17
CA ARG A 99 22.97 3.25 25.52
C ARG A 99 21.84 3.02 26.51
N TRP A 100 21.16 1.89 26.37
CA TRP A 100 20.02 1.56 27.23
C TRP A 100 20.49 0.85 28.51
N MET A 101 20.03 1.32 29.68
CA MET A 101 20.37 0.74 31.01
C MET A 101 21.87 0.62 31.33
N GLY A 102 22.71 1.47 30.74
CA GLY A 102 24.16 1.42 30.94
C GLY A 102 24.87 0.33 30.13
N GLU A 103 24.12 -0.40 29.30
CA GLU A 103 24.65 -1.34 28.32
C GLU A 103 24.77 -0.66 26.96
N ASP A 104 25.88 -0.92 26.27
CA ASP A 104 26.04 -0.56 24.87
C ASP A 104 25.18 -1.52 24.05
N THR A 105 24.18 -0.99 23.34
CA THR A 105 23.30 -1.78 22.48
C THR A 105 23.78 -1.60 21.04
N PRO A 106 24.68 -2.49 20.53
CA PRO A 106 25.29 -2.29 19.23
C PRO A 106 24.25 -2.48 18.14
N PHE A 107 23.92 -1.37 17.54
CA PHE A 107 23.08 -1.27 16.37
C PHE A 107 23.97 -1.28 15.13
N PRO A 108 23.68 -2.07 14.08
CA PRO A 108 24.45 -1.99 12.84
C PRO A 108 24.36 -0.59 12.24
N ASP A 109 25.44 -0.12 11.63
CA ASP A 109 25.42 1.11 10.84
C ASP A 109 24.52 0.92 9.63
N ARG A 110 23.67 1.92 9.36
CA ARG A 110 22.80 1.90 8.19
C ARG A 110 23.63 2.29 6.97
N ASP A 111 23.86 1.33 6.09
CA ASP A 111 24.24 1.62 4.70
C ASP A 111 22.98 1.90 3.88
N ALA A 112 22.85 3.11 3.37
CA ALA A 112 21.75 3.54 2.50
C ALA A 112 22.12 3.50 1.02
N GLY A 113 23.21 2.79 0.67
CA GLY A 113 23.70 2.66 -0.69
C GLY A 113 22.63 2.21 -1.68
N GLU A 114 22.62 2.88 -2.84
CA GLU A 114 21.86 2.45 -4.01
C GLU A 114 22.82 1.69 -4.93
N TYR A 115 22.44 0.45 -5.26
CA TYR A 115 23.25 -0.44 -6.09
C TYR A 115 22.61 -0.54 -7.47
N PRO A 116 23.11 0.21 -8.47
CA PRO A 116 22.58 0.11 -9.82
C PRO A 116 22.95 -1.25 -10.43
N TYR A 117 22.10 -1.72 -11.32
CA TYR A 117 22.38 -2.90 -12.14
C TYR A 117 21.93 -2.66 -13.57
N GLU A 118 22.63 -3.26 -14.51
CA GLU A 118 22.23 -3.26 -15.92
C GLU A 118 21.33 -4.44 -16.22
N LEU A 119 20.28 -4.19 -16.98
CA LEU A 119 19.41 -5.24 -17.48
C LEU A 119 20.17 -6.09 -18.50
N SER A 120 20.05 -7.41 -18.42
CA SER A 120 20.51 -8.26 -19.53
C SER A 120 19.67 -7.97 -20.77
N GLN A 121 20.26 -8.18 -21.95
CA GLN A 121 19.59 -7.93 -23.24
C GLN A 121 18.20 -8.59 -23.31
N LYS A 122 18.04 -9.79 -22.76
CA LYS A 122 16.76 -10.50 -22.73
C LYS A 122 15.72 -9.81 -21.83
N HIS A 123 16.14 -9.35 -20.65
CA HIS A 123 15.27 -8.57 -19.75
C HIS A 123 14.90 -7.22 -20.35
N GLU A 124 15.85 -6.53 -20.97
CA GLU A 124 15.61 -5.25 -21.63
C GLU A 124 14.55 -5.36 -22.74
N ILE A 125 14.67 -6.38 -23.62
CA ILE A 125 13.68 -6.66 -24.67
C ILE A 125 12.30 -6.90 -24.04
N PHE A 126 12.23 -7.73 -23.00
CA PHE A 126 10.98 -8.02 -22.31
C PHE A 126 10.38 -6.77 -21.65
N TYR A 127 11.19 -5.96 -20.97
CA TYR A 127 10.71 -4.75 -20.31
C TYR A 127 10.19 -3.73 -21.31
N ASN A 128 10.84 -3.58 -22.46
CA ASN A 128 10.32 -2.74 -23.54
C ASN A 128 8.95 -3.24 -24.05
N LYS A 129 8.74 -4.55 -24.17
CA LYS A 129 7.41 -5.11 -24.50
C LYS A 129 6.38 -4.79 -23.41
N MET A 130 6.76 -4.90 -22.13
CA MET A 130 5.89 -4.59 -20.99
C MET A 130 5.53 -3.10 -20.96
N ILE A 131 6.49 -2.20 -21.19
CA ILE A 131 6.27 -0.75 -21.31
C ILE A 131 5.29 -0.45 -22.45
N ASN A 132 5.50 -1.03 -23.62
CA ASN A 132 4.61 -0.85 -24.77
C ASN A 132 3.18 -1.35 -24.48
N PHE A 133 3.04 -2.50 -23.80
CA PHE A 133 1.74 -2.99 -23.38
C PHE A 133 1.07 -2.06 -22.37
N ALA A 134 1.80 -1.64 -21.33
CA ALA A 134 1.30 -0.73 -20.30
C ALA A 134 0.85 0.62 -20.88
N PHE A 135 1.62 1.22 -21.79
CA PHE A 135 1.20 2.43 -22.50
C PHE A 135 0.03 2.19 -23.47
N GLY A 136 -0.07 0.99 -24.05
CA GLY A 136 -1.24 0.59 -24.83
C GLY A 136 -2.54 0.68 -24.01
N LEU A 137 -2.50 0.27 -22.74
CA LEU A 137 -3.67 0.34 -21.84
C LEU A 137 -4.12 1.78 -21.58
N THR A 138 -3.19 2.74 -21.52
CA THR A 138 -3.52 4.15 -21.22
C THR A 138 -3.97 4.94 -22.44
N ARG A 139 -3.72 4.44 -23.66
CA ARG A 139 -4.06 5.11 -24.92
C ARG A 139 -5.49 4.84 -25.39
N THR A 140 -6.20 3.89 -24.78
CA THR A 140 -7.60 3.64 -25.11
C THR A 140 -8.44 4.83 -24.64
N GLU A 141 -8.94 5.63 -25.59
CA GLU A 141 -9.83 6.75 -25.31
C GLU A 141 -11.14 6.23 -24.69
N SER A 142 -11.30 6.34 -23.37
CA SER A 142 -12.59 6.16 -22.71
C SER A 142 -13.25 7.52 -22.49
N ARG A 143 -14.57 7.61 -22.70
CA ARG A 143 -15.34 8.84 -22.45
C ARG A 143 -15.33 9.28 -20.98
N HIS A 144 -15.06 8.35 -20.05
CA HIS A 144 -15.04 8.60 -18.62
C HIS A 144 -13.61 8.75 -18.09
N ARG A 145 -13.33 9.85 -17.38
CA ARG A 145 -12.01 10.13 -16.77
C ARG A 145 -11.61 9.09 -15.72
N GLY A 146 -12.57 8.56 -14.96
CA GLY A 146 -12.34 7.53 -13.95
C GLY A 146 -11.73 6.25 -14.52
N ILE A 147 -12.23 5.79 -15.68
CA ILE A 147 -11.71 4.60 -16.37
C ILE A 147 -10.28 4.83 -16.88
N GLN A 148 -9.98 6.02 -17.43
CA GLN A 148 -8.62 6.37 -17.86
C GLN A 148 -7.64 6.34 -16.68
N ARG A 149 -8.04 6.94 -15.56
CA ARG A 149 -7.24 6.98 -14.32
C ARG A 149 -6.99 5.57 -13.78
N MET A 150 -8.01 4.71 -13.75
CA MET A 150 -7.86 3.31 -13.35
C MET A 150 -6.88 2.56 -14.27
N ARG A 151 -7.04 2.67 -15.59
CA ARG A 151 -6.13 2.04 -16.56
C ARG A 151 -4.68 2.52 -16.41
N TYR A 152 -4.49 3.81 -16.10
CA TYR A 152 -3.17 4.38 -15.78
C TYR A 152 -2.54 3.74 -14.53
N TRP A 153 -3.29 3.64 -13.43
CA TRP A 153 -2.80 2.98 -12.21
C TRP A 153 -2.51 1.49 -12.42
N THR A 154 -3.33 0.81 -13.21
CA THR A 154 -3.08 -0.58 -13.60
C THR A 154 -1.81 -0.74 -14.42
N ALA A 155 -1.57 0.16 -15.39
CA ALA A 155 -0.32 0.19 -16.15
C ALA A 155 0.90 0.41 -15.23
N LEU A 156 0.81 1.34 -14.28
CA LEU A 156 1.88 1.60 -13.31
C LEU A 156 2.13 0.40 -12.39
N ALA A 157 1.06 -0.25 -11.91
CA ALA A 157 1.15 -1.43 -11.07
C ALA A 157 1.79 -2.62 -11.81
N LEU A 158 1.45 -2.80 -13.09
CA LEU A 158 2.06 -3.82 -13.93
C LEU A 158 3.57 -3.60 -14.06
N LEU A 159 3.98 -2.37 -14.40
CA LEU A 159 5.40 -2.03 -14.53
C LEU A 159 6.16 -2.26 -13.22
N ARG A 160 5.62 -1.77 -12.10
CA ARG A 160 6.27 -1.93 -10.78
C ARG A 160 6.38 -3.39 -10.36
N GLY A 161 5.35 -4.20 -10.59
CA GLY A 161 5.39 -5.60 -10.20
C GLY A 161 6.40 -6.41 -11.00
N VAL A 162 6.49 -6.19 -12.31
CA VAL A 162 7.45 -6.93 -13.16
C VAL A 162 8.89 -6.44 -12.99
N MET A 163 9.10 -5.18 -12.58
CA MET A 163 10.42 -4.65 -12.22
C MET A 163 10.95 -5.17 -10.86
N SER A 164 10.08 -5.75 -10.02
CA SER A 164 10.47 -6.27 -8.70
C SER A 164 11.30 -7.54 -8.83
N SER A 165 10.76 -8.56 -9.50
CA SER A 165 11.45 -9.80 -9.88
C SER A 165 10.61 -10.56 -10.91
N PRO A 166 11.21 -11.49 -11.69
CA PRO A 166 10.44 -12.34 -12.60
C PRO A 166 9.32 -13.11 -11.87
N ALA A 167 9.62 -13.68 -10.70
CA ALA A 167 8.64 -14.41 -9.88
C ALA A 167 7.45 -13.53 -9.43
N ALA A 168 7.73 -12.32 -8.95
CA ALA A 168 6.69 -11.37 -8.55
C ALA A 168 5.85 -10.95 -9.75
N GLY A 169 6.49 -10.67 -10.89
CA GLY A 169 5.81 -10.32 -12.13
C GLY A 169 4.89 -11.43 -12.63
N ILE A 170 5.35 -12.68 -12.66
CA ILE A 170 4.55 -13.85 -13.05
C ILE A 170 3.30 -13.96 -12.18
N LYS A 171 3.48 -13.99 -10.85
CA LYS A 171 2.35 -14.13 -9.92
C LYS A 171 1.35 -12.99 -10.04
N MET A 172 1.87 -11.78 -10.26
CA MET A 172 1.07 -10.58 -10.43
C MET A 172 0.27 -10.59 -11.76
N LEU A 173 0.82 -11.16 -12.84
CA LEU A 173 0.11 -11.33 -14.11
C LEU A 173 -0.94 -12.45 -14.00
N GLU A 174 -0.61 -13.58 -13.39
CA GLU A 174 -1.51 -14.72 -13.14
C GLU A 174 -2.75 -14.31 -12.34
N ASN A 175 -2.55 -13.68 -11.18
CA ASN A 175 -3.66 -13.23 -10.33
C ASN A 175 -4.62 -12.26 -11.06
N ARG A 176 -4.15 -11.54 -12.08
CA ARG A 176 -5.01 -10.67 -12.90
C ARG A 176 -5.78 -11.43 -13.96
N MET A 177 -5.18 -12.48 -14.54
CA MET A 177 -5.88 -13.35 -15.49
C MET A 177 -6.99 -14.14 -14.79
N GLU A 178 -6.72 -14.71 -13.62
CA GLU A 178 -7.72 -15.43 -12.80
C GLU A 178 -8.95 -14.56 -12.51
N ARG A 179 -8.72 -13.30 -12.07
CA ARG A 179 -9.81 -12.34 -11.82
C ARG A 179 -10.56 -11.91 -13.07
N ALA A 180 -9.87 -11.83 -14.21
CA ALA A 180 -10.53 -11.52 -15.47
C ALA A 180 -11.55 -12.61 -15.81
N GLU A 181 -11.17 -13.89 -15.63
CA GLU A 181 -12.04 -15.04 -15.86
C GLU A 181 -13.27 -15.05 -14.93
N GLU A 182 -13.08 -14.73 -13.64
CA GLU A 182 -14.19 -14.59 -12.66
C GLU A 182 -15.18 -13.47 -13.05
N THR A 183 -14.69 -12.35 -13.59
CA THR A 183 -15.54 -11.21 -13.98
C THR A 183 -16.39 -11.53 -15.22
N PHE A 184 -15.89 -12.39 -16.12
CA PHE A 184 -16.65 -12.83 -17.29
C PHE A 184 -17.82 -13.78 -16.95
N SER A 185 -17.74 -14.52 -15.83
CA SER A 185 -18.81 -15.43 -15.41
C SER A 185 -20.02 -14.74 -14.77
N ASP A 186 -19.83 -13.58 -14.12
CA ASP A 186 -20.88 -12.93 -13.32
C ASP A 186 -21.68 -11.83 -14.06
N GLY A 187 -21.33 -11.50 -15.31
CA GLY A 187 -22.18 -10.71 -16.23
C GLY A 187 -22.54 -9.26 -15.82
N SER A 188 -22.10 -8.77 -14.67
CA SER A 188 -22.54 -7.51 -14.05
C SER A 188 -21.52 -6.36 -14.10
N GLY A 189 -20.34 -6.57 -14.72
CA GLY A 189 -19.17 -5.70 -14.53
C GLY A 189 -19.18 -4.31 -15.18
N TYR A 190 -20.23 -3.93 -15.94
CA TYR A 190 -20.27 -2.64 -16.63
C TYR A 190 -21.21 -1.61 -15.98
N GLU A 191 -22.32 -2.02 -15.35
CA GLU A 191 -23.34 -1.09 -14.82
C GLU A 191 -23.00 -0.55 -13.41
N GLU A 192 -22.28 -1.30 -12.57
CA GLU A 192 -21.87 -0.82 -11.23
C GLU A 192 -20.70 0.20 -11.26
N MET A 193 -20.05 0.38 -12.41
CA MET A 193 -18.82 1.17 -12.53
C MET A 193 -19.05 2.67 -12.80
N GLU A 194 -20.15 3.02 -13.47
CA GLU A 194 -20.49 4.43 -13.78
C GLU A 194 -20.84 5.25 -12.53
N SER A 195 -21.22 4.57 -11.44
CA SER A 195 -21.59 5.16 -10.15
C SER A 195 -20.62 4.76 -9.03
N ASN A 196 -19.31 4.61 -9.35
CA ASN A 196 -18.32 4.37 -8.31
C ASN A 196 -17.64 5.69 -7.87
N PRO A 197 -18.09 6.34 -6.77
CA PRO A 197 -17.51 7.57 -6.27
C PRO A 197 -16.02 7.47 -5.91
N LEU A 198 -15.46 6.25 -5.82
CA LEU A 198 -14.02 6.01 -5.65
C LEU A 198 -13.17 6.36 -6.88
N LEU A 199 -13.77 6.61 -8.05
CA LEU A 199 -13.01 6.96 -9.26
C LEU A 199 -12.80 8.48 -9.43
N ASP A 200 -13.62 9.28 -8.75
CA ASP A 200 -13.67 10.74 -8.92
C ASP A 200 -12.81 11.52 -7.91
N GLU A 201 -12.42 10.95 -6.77
CA GLU A 201 -11.55 11.66 -5.81
C GLU A 201 -10.11 11.78 -6.31
N ASP A 202 -9.46 12.93 -6.01
CA ASP A 202 -8.04 13.16 -6.33
C ASP A 202 -7.14 12.29 -5.44
N PHE A 203 -6.90 11.05 -5.90
CA PHE A 203 -5.94 10.12 -5.30
C PHE A 203 -4.52 10.68 -5.38
N ARG A 204 -4.15 11.49 -4.39
CA ARG A 204 -2.76 11.92 -4.17
C ARG A 204 -1.94 10.79 -3.58
N VAL A 205 -0.90 10.42 -4.33
CA VAL A 205 0.27 9.57 -4.03
C VAL A 205 0.30 9.05 -2.59
N GLN A 206 -0.28 7.87 -2.39
CA GLN A 206 0.12 6.99 -1.31
C GLN A 206 1.27 6.12 -1.83
N ASP A 207 2.28 5.86 -0.99
CA ASP A 207 3.38 4.92 -1.29
C ASP A 207 2.91 3.47 -1.51
N TYR A 208 1.61 3.21 -1.30
CA TYR A 208 0.95 1.96 -1.58
C TYR A 208 0.08 2.10 -2.82
N LEU A 209 0.38 1.30 -3.86
CA LEU A 209 -0.54 1.05 -4.95
C LEU A 209 -1.82 0.46 -4.36
N ASP A 210 -2.95 1.14 -4.55
CA ASP A 210 -4.24 0.63 -4.11
C ASP A 210 -4.58 -0.61 -4.94
N THR A 211 -4.34 -1.79 -4.34
CA THR A 211 -4.57 -3.09 -4.98
C THR A 211 -6.01 -3.24 -5.44
N ASN A 212 -6.95 -2.55 -4.77
CA ASN A 212 -8.38 -2.59 -5.10
C ASN A 212 -8.71 -1.85 -6.40
N ILE A 213 -8.04 -0.73 -6.69
CA ILE A 213 -8.27 0.02 -7.94
C ILE A 213 -7.75 -0.78 -9.13
N THR A 214 -6.56 -1.39 -8.97
CA THR A 214 -5.96 -2.19 -10.06
C THR A 214 -6.68 -3.51 -10.31
N SER A 215 -7.44 -4.04 -9.33
CA SER A 215 -8.25 -5.24 -9.51
C SER A 215 -9.56 -4.99 -10.24
N LEU A 216 -10.01 -3.74 -10.38
CA LEU A 216 -11.26 -3.37 -11.05
C LEU A 216 -11.10 -3.22 -12.57
N THR A 217 -9.89 -3.38 -13.12
CA THR A 217 -9.69 -3.22 -14.56
C THR A 217 -10.27 -4.40 -15.33
N ASN A 218 -11.30 -4.14 -16.14
CA ASN A 218 -11.83 -5.11 -17.08
C ASN A 218 -10.86 -5.28 -18.25
N TRP A 219 -10.49 -6.54 -18.49
CA TRP A 219 -9.55 -6.95 -19.54
C TRP A 219 -10.30 -7.46 -20.75
N THR A 220 -9.92 -7.02 -21.94
CA THR A 220 -10.40 -7.61 -23.20
C THR A 220 -9.73 -8.96 -23.44
N THR A 221 -10.35 -9.83 -24.24
CA THR A 221 -9.78 -11.13 -24.62
C THR A 221 -8.37 -11.00 -25.21
N ASN A 222 -8.13 -9.94 -25.99
CA ASN A 222 -6.81 -9.65 -26.58
C ASN A 222 -5.79 -9.25 -25.51
N GLU A 223 -6.18 -8.42 -24.54
CA GLU A 223 -5.30 -8.04 -23.44
C GLU A 223 -4.99 -9.25 -22.55
N THR A 224 -5.97 -10.10 -22.21
CA THR A 224 -5.75 -11.33 -21.42
C THR A 224 -4.80 -12.29 -22.13
N ARG A 225 -4.97 -12.51 -23.44
CA ARG A 225 -4.01 -13.30 -24.23
C ARG A 225 -2.62 -12.69 -24.14
N LYS A 226 -2.50 -11.36 -24.20
CA LYS A 226 -1.20 -10.69 -24.13
C LYS A 226 -0.56 -10.80 -22.75
N LEU A 227 -1.34 -10.70 -21.67
CA LEU A 227 -0.88 -10.97 -20.31
C LEU A 227 -0.32 -12.39 -20.17
N LYS A 228 -0.98 -13.39 -20.78
CA LYS A 228 -0.52 -14.78 -20.79
C LYS A 228 0.80 -14.96 -21.55
N GLU A 229 0.93 -14.32 -22.70
CA GLU A 229 2.19 -14.30 -23.46
C GLU A 229 3.33 -13.68 -22.64
N LEU A 230 3.09 -12.52 -22.02
CA LEU A 230 4.08 -11.84 -21.18
C LEU A 230 4.46 -12.68 -19.96
N ALA A 231 3.50 -13.36 -19.32
CA ALA A 231 3.79 -14.26 -18.21
C ALA A 231 4.66 -15.45 -18.63
N ASN A 232 4.40 -16.03 -19.81
CA ASN A 232 5.23 -17.12 -20.36
C ASN A 232 6.66 -16.65 -20.67
N GLU A 233 6.81 -15.51 -21.36
CA GLU A 233 8.13 -14.95 -21.65
C GLU A 233 8.90 -14.66 -20.35
N LEU A 234 8.23 -14.12 -19.32
CA LEU A 234 8.86 -13.83 -18.04
C LEU A 234 9.30 -15.09 -17.28
N ARG A 235 8.58 -16.22 -17.42
CA ARG A 235 9.01 -17.52 -16.87
C ARG A 235 10.32 -18.00 -17.48
N GLU A 236 10.55 -17.78 -18.77
CA GLU A 236 11.83 -18.13 -19.40
C GLU A 236 13.00 -17.30 -18.87
N LEU A 237 12.71 -16.09 -18.38
CA LEU A 237 13.71 -15.18 -17.80
C LEU A 237 13.96 -15.41 -16.30
N GLN A 238 13.17 -16.25 -15.64
CA GLN A 238 13.32 -16.61 -14.23
C GLN A 238 14.50 -17.59 -14.02
N ASN A 239 15.72 -17.13 -14.33
CA ASN A 239 16.93 -17.91 -14.12
C ASN A 239 18.13 -16.99 -13.85
N ILE A 240 19.12 -17.51 -13.10
CA ILE A 240 20.30 -16.76 -12.65
C ILE A 240 21.11 -16.20 -13.83
N LYS A 241 21.15 -16.88 -14.98
CA LYS A 241 21.93 -16.44 -16.14
C LYS A 241 21.33 -15.21 -16.82
N SER A 242 20.02 -15.08 -16.79
CA SER A 242 19.30 -13.95 -17.38
C SER A 242 19.15 -12.79 -16.40
N ASP A 243 19.05 -13.06 -15.10
CA ASP A 243 18.73 -12.07 -14.06
C ASP A 243 19.99 -11.43 -13.44
N SER A 244 20.40 -10.30 -14.01
CA SER A 244 21.55 -9.51 -13.55
C SER A 244 21.38 -8.99 -12.12
N LYS A 245 20.14 -8.85 -11.63
CA LYS A 245 19.87 -8.39 -10.27
C LYS A 245 20.29 -9.45 -9.27
N ILE A 246 19.97 -10.72 -9.54
CA ILE A 246 20.38 -11.84 -8.69
C ILE A 246 21.90 -12.03 -8.74
N SER A 247 22.52 -11.93 -9.92
CA SER A 247 23.97 -12.12 -10.04
C SER A 247 24.76 -11.12 -9.20
N LEU A 248 24.34 -9.85 -9.16
CA LEU A 248 25.01 -8.81 -8.36
C LEU A 248 24.75 -8.93 -6.85
N THR A 249 23.67 -9.58 -6.42
CA THR A 249 23.40 -9.81 -4.99
C THR A 249 24.12 -11.02 -4.40
N LEU A 250 24.73 -11.87 -5.24
CA LEU A 250 25.46 -13.07 -4.81
C LEU A 250 26.98 -12.86 -4.73
N GLU A 251 27.48 -11.70 -5.18
CA GLU A 251 28.87 -11.25 -5.03
C GLU A 251 29.05 -10.49 -3.70
#